data_AF-A0A5R8KCN3-F1
#
_entry.id   AF-A0A5R8KCN3-F1
#
_cell.length_a   1.000
_cell.length_b   1.000
_cell.length_c   1.000
_cell.angle_alpha   90.00
_cell.angle_beta   90.00
_cell.angle_gamma   90.00
#
_symmetry.space_group_name_H-M   'P 1'
#
loop_
_entity.id
_entity.type
_entity.pdbx_description
1 polymer ?
#
loop_
_entity_poly.entity_id
_entity_poly.type
_entity_poly.pdbx_seq_one_letter_code
_entity_poly.pdbx_strand_id
1 'polypeptide(L)' 'MSQKVQSRNPAAASWTDLGTDMFSPFVDTRPIETPGQPQVLEYRACYLVSDQPTLEWSSVLVVTVSPS' A
#
# COMPACT_ATOMS: atom_id res chain seq x y z
N MET A 1 -3.05 -18.10 -4.00
CA MET A 1 -2.37 -17.53 -2.82
C MET A 1 -2.61 -16.05 -2.88
N SER A 2 -3.34 -15.50 -1.92
CA SER A 2 -3.75 -14.09 -1.94
C SER A 2 -2.78 -13.26 -1.10
N GLN A 3 -2.59 -11.99 -1.45
CA GLN A 3 -1.72 -11.08 -0.71
C GLN A 3 -2.52 -9.92 -0.15
N LYS A 4 -2.16 -9.42 1.03
CA LYS A 4 -2.67 -8.14 1.54
C LYS A 4 -1.70 -7.05 1.14
N VAL A 5 -2.22 -5.94 0.62
CA VAL A 5 -1.45 -4.74 0.32
C VAL A 5 -1.87 -3.61 1.26
N GLN A 6 -0.88 -2.94 1.83
CA GLN A 6 -1.07 -1.78 2.68
C GLN A 6 -0.24 -0.59 2.19
N SER A 7 -0.73 0.60 2.48
CA SER A 7 -0.01 1.85 2.24
C SER A 7 -0.19 2.83 3.38
N ARG A 8 0.76 3.76 3.51
CA ARG A 8 0.66 4.93 4.37
C ARG A 8 1.48 6.10 3.83
N ASN A 9 1.18 7.29 4.34
CA ASN A 9 2.18 8.36 4.31
C ASN A 9 3.29 8.05 5.33
N PRO A 10 4.54 8.45 5.08
CA PRO A 10 5.63 8.26 6.03
C PRO A 10 5.35 8.82 7.43
N ALA A 11 4.60 9.93 7.51
CA ALA A 11 4.22 10.57 8.77
C ALA A 11 3.02 9.91 9.47
N ALA A 12 2.32 8.97 8.82
CA ALA A 12 1.15 8.32 9.41
C ALA A 12 1.55 7.22 10.40
N ALA A 13 0.90 7.22 11.56
CA ALA A 13 1.16 6.25 12.62
C ALA A 13 0.70 4.83 12.25
N SER A 14 -0.33 4.71 11.40
CA SER A 14 -0.94 3.44 11.02
C SER A 14 -0.84 3.17 9.52
N TRP A 15 -0.85 1.89 9.18
CA TRP A 15 -1.00 1.41 7.82
C TRP A 15 -2.48 1.36 7.43
N THR A 16 -2.77 1.72 6.18
CA THR A 16 -4.10 1.62 5.59
C THR A 16 -4.16 0.39 4.69
N ASP A 17 -5.16 -0.47 4.88
CA ASP A 17 -5.47 -1.57 3.96
C ASP A 17 -5.91 -1.00 2.62
N LEU A 18 -5.18 -1.36 1.55
CA LEU A 18 -5.59 -1.03 0.19
C LEU A 18 -6.45 -2.14 -0.42
N GLY A 19 -6.21 -3.38 -0.03
CA GLY A 19 -7.01 -4.50 -0.44
C GLY A 19 -6.27 -5.83 -0.34
N THR A 20 -7.00 -6.89 -0.67
CA THR A 20 -6.42 -8.20 -0.91
C THR A 20 -6.20 -8.33 -2.41
N ASP A 21 -4.94 -8.34 -2.82
CA ASP A 21 -4.59 -8.59 -4.21
C ASP A 21 -4.82 -10.07 -4.53
N MET A 22 -5.77 -10.31 -5.44
CA MET A 22 -5.98 -11.61 -6.07
C MET A 22 -5.31 -11.69 -7.45
N PHE A 23 -4.95 -10.54 -8.05
CA PHE A 23 -4.43 -10.42 -9.41
C PHE A 23 -3.51 -9.20 -9.56
N SER A 24 -2.22 -9.46 -9.80
CA SER A 24 -1.26 -8.42 -10.15
C SER A 24 -1.58 -7.78 -11.52
N PRO A 25 -1.41 -6.45 -11.68
CA PRO A 25 -0.89 -5.51 -10.68
C PRO A 25 -1.96 -4.96 -9.73
N PHE A 26 -1.58 -4.72 -8.46
CA PHE A 26 -2.39 -3.93 -7.53
C PHE A 26 -2.33 -2.44 -7.90
N VAL A 27 -3.50 -1.77 -7.94
CA VAL A 27 -3.61 -0.34 -8.28
C VAL A 27 -4.17 0.44 -7.09
N ASP A 28 -3.38 1.36 -6.53
CA ASP A 28 -3.85 2.34 -5.55
C ASP A 28 -4.57 3.48 -6.28
N THR A 29 -5.89 3.57 -6.09
CA THR A 29 -6.76 4.55 -6.78
C THR A 29 -7.17 5.73 -5.91
N ARG A 30 -6.61 5.83 -4.69
CA ARG A 30 -6.91 6.95 -3.79
C ARG A 30 -6.38 8.26 -4.38
N PRO A 31 -7.11 9.37 -4.21
CA PRO A 31 -6.62 10.67 -4.66
C PRO A 31 -5.40 11.07 -3.84
N ILE A 32 -4.51 11.87 -4.46
CA ILE A 32 -3.44 12.55 -3.72
C ILE A 32 -4.06 13.46 -2.66
N GLU A 33 -3.45 13.50 -1.48
CA GLU A 33 -4.02 14.23 -0.33
C GLU A 33 -4.05 15.74 -0.57
N THR A 34 -2.99 16.26 -1.20
CA THR A 34 -2.89 17.66 -1.56
C THR A 34 -2.83 17.78 -3.09
N PRO A 35 -3.92 18.21 -3.74
CA PRO A 35 -3.94 18.40 -5.18
C PRO A 35 -2.78 19.28 -5.68
N GLY A 36 -2.12 18.84 -6.75
CA GLY A 36 -1.01 19.59 -7.35
C GLY A 36 0.33 19.49 -6.62
N GLN A 37 0.43 18.75 -5.51
CA GLN A 37 1.69 18.51 -4.80
C GLN A 37 2.14 17.06 -4.92
N PRO A 38 3.44 16.79 -5.14
CA PRO A 38 3.96 15.44 -5.04
C PRO A 38 3.72 14.86 -3.65
N GLN A 39 3.36 13.57 -3.59
CA GLN A 39 3.11 12.85 -2.36
C GLN A 39 4.04 11.64 -2.27
N VAL A 40 4.69 11.47 -1.13
CA VAL A 40 5.47 10.26 -0.83
C VAL A 40 4.55 9.25 -0.16
N LEU A 41 4.53 8.03 -0.70
CA LEU A 41 3.77 6.90 -0.19
C LEU A 41 4.69 5.71 0.09
N GLU A 42 4.44 5.06 1.21
CA GLU A 42 5.06 3.79 1.58
C GLU A 42 4.08 2.66 1.30
N TYR A 43 4.59 1.54 0.79
CA TYR A 43 3.83 0.34 0.48
C TYR A 43 4.50 -0.90 1.06
N ARG A 44 3.68 -1.87 1.48
CA ARG A 44 4.13 -3.21 1.87
C ARG A 44 3.06 -4.24 1.56
N ALA A 45 3.48 -5.50 1.42
CA ALA A 45 2.59 -6.62 1.22
C ALA A 45 2.94 -7.81 2.13
N CYS A 46 1.97 -8.67 2.40
CA CYS A 46 2.18 -9.96 3.04
C CYS A 46 1.26 -11.03 2.44
N TYR A 47 1.58 -12.30 2.66
CA TYR A 47 0.68 -13.39 2.28
C TYR A 47 -0.50 -13.49 3.25
N LEU A 48 -1.63 -13.97 2.73
CA LEU A 48 -2.76 -14.37 3.56
C LEU A 48 -2.78 -15.89 3.77
N VAL A 49 -2.99 -16.30 5.02
CA VAL A 49 -3.28 -17.69 5.41
C VAL A 49 -4.62 -17.70 6.11
N SER A 50 -5.60 -18.42 5.55
CA SER A 50 -6.99 -18.41 6.06
C SER A 50 -7.54 -16.99 6.23
N ASP A 51 -7.34 -16.14 5.23
CA ASP A 51 -7.71 -14.71 5.19
C ASP A 51 -7.05 -13.82 6.27
N GLN A 52 -6.06 -14.33 7.01
CA GLN A 52 -5.28 -13.57 7.98
C GLN A 52 -3.89 -13.23 7.43
N PRO A 53 -3.42 -11.98 7.61
CA PRO A 53 -2.07 -11.60 7.21
C PRO A 53 -1.03 -12.38 8.01
N THR A 54 0.01 -12.84 7.32
CA THR A 54 1.19 -13.39 7.99
C THR A 54 1.91 -12.30 8.78
N LEU A 55 2.72 -12.72 9.76
CA LEU A 55 3.53 -11.80 10.56
C LEU A 55 4.63 -11.12 9.72
N GLU A 56 5.11 -11.82 8.69
CA GLU A 56 6.15 -11.32 7.80
C GLU A 56 5.54 -10.45 6.70
N TRP A 57 6.00 -9.20 6.66
CA TRP A 57 5.73 -8.25 5.59
C TRP A 57 6.95 -8.13 4.70
N SER A 58 6.73 -7.80 3.43
CA SER A 58 7.80 -7.40 2.51
C SER A 58 8.58 -6.20 3.05
N SER A 59 9.75 -5.96 2.47
CA SER A 59 10.40 -4.66 2.58
C SER A 59 9.44 -3.54 2.17
N VAL A 60 9.59 -2.38 2.81
CA VAL A 60 8.80 -1.18 2.48
C VAL A 60 9.29 -0.59 1.17
N LEU A 61 8.39 -0.48 0.19
CA LEU A 61 8.62 0.26 -1.04
C LEU A 61 8.21 1.72 -0.82
N VAL A 62 9.08 2.66 -1.19
CA VAL A 62 8.81 4.11 -1.10
C VAL A 62 8.67 4.67 -2.51
N VAL A 63 7.56 5.36 -2.77
CA VAL A 63 7.22 5.91 -4.09
C VAL A 63 6.84 7.38 -3.94
N THR A 64 7.41 8.25 -4.79
CA THR A 64 6.93 9.62 -4.94
C THR A 64 5.97 9.68 -6.12
N VAL A 65 4.71 10.00 -5.84
CA VAL A 65 3.67 10.19 -6.85
C VAL A 65 3.54 11.68 -7.14
N SER A 66 3.74 12.10 -8.38
CA SER A 66 3.55 13.48 -8.81
C SER A 66 2.21 13.61 -9.55
N PRO A 67 1.46 14.72 -9.35
CA PRO A 67 0.29 14.99 -10.17
C PRO A 67 0.71 15.06 -11.66
N SER A 68 -0.05 14.37 -12.51
CA SER A 68 0.09 14.40 -13.97
C SER A 68 -0.47 15.67 -14.58
#